data_AF-A0A381FIS5-F1
#
_entry.id   AF-A0A381FIS5-F1
#
_cell.length_a   1.000
_cell.length_b   1.000
_cell.length_c   1.000
_cell.angle_alpha   90.00
_cell.angle_beta   90.00
_cell.angle_gamma   90.00
#
_symmetry.space_group_name_H-M   'P 1'
#
loop_
_entity.id
_entity.type
_entity.pdbx_description
1 polymer ?
#
loop_
_entity_poly.entity_id
_entity_poly.type
_entity_poly.pdbx_seq_one_letter_code
_entity_poly.pdbx_strand_id
1 'polypeptide(L)'
;MKRNENLMLLSRDHHFGLLCCWKIREGIKKNIAYERIRDYVIYFWEYHLSDHFDIEDNVLPEAPEESLQRQLNGEHGEIRKLVKCISQSGNLQLLSAFASALKSHIRFEERTLFPHLEEMLGNPSLNEIGKQLRDLHKPFGEEYADEFWK
;
A
#
# COMPACT_ATOMS: atom_id res chain seq x y z
N MET A 1 -18.63 0.35 8.98
CA MET A 1 -18.95 -0.84 8.17
C MET A 1 -17.89 -1.88 8.44
N LYS A 2 -18.25 -3.16 8.59
CA LYS A 2 -17.27 -4.25 8.71
C LYS A 2 -16.85 -4.66 7.30
N ARG A 3 -15.56 -4.59 6.98
CA ARG A 3 -14.97 -5.03 5.70
C ARG A 3 -15.44 -6.46 5.37
N ASN A 4 -15.77 -6.72 4.10
CA ASN A 4 -16.08 -8.06 3.64
C ASN A 4 -14.88 -8.99 3.86
N GLU A 5 -15.11 -10.20 4.35
CA GLU A 5 -14.04 -11.14 4.69
C GLU A 5 -13.15 -11.48 3.49
N ASN A 6 -13.69 -11.41 2.27
CA ASN A 6 -12.96 -11.70 1.05
C ASN A 6 -11.96 -10.60 0.68
N LEU A 7 -12.16 -9.35 1.11
CA LEU A 7 -11.22 -8.24 0.90
C LEU A 7 -10.30 -8.00 2.11
N MET A 8 -10.54 -8.72 3.21
CA MET A 8 -9.85 -8.50 4.48
C MET A 8 -8.34 -8.77 4.42
N LEU A 9 -7.87 -9.58 3.46
CA LEU A 9 -6.42 -9.81 3.27
C LEU A 9 -5.70 -8.52 2.84
N LEU A 10 -6.25 -7.80 1.87
CA LEU A 10 -5.71 -6.50 1.43
C LEU A 10 -5.76 -5.48 2.57
N SER A 11 -6.88 -5.42 3.29
CA SER A 11 -7.00 -4.56 4.48
C SER A 11 -6.02 -4.89 5.61
N ARG A 12 -5.53 -6.14 5.70
CA ARG A 12 -4.49 -6.50 6.67
C ARG A 12 -3.14 -5.96 6.23
N ASP A 13 -2.81 -6.01 4.94
CA ASP A 13 -1.57 -5.45 4.41
C ASP A 13 -1.48 -3.94 4.61
N HIS A 14 -2.62 -3.24 4.53
CA HIS A 14 -2.71 -1.82 4.85
C HIS A 14 -2.23 -1.45 6.26
N HIS A 15 -2.28 -2.39 7.22
CA HIS A 15 -1.67 -2.17 8.53
C HIS A 15 -0.16 -1.95 8.42
N PHE A 16 0.54 -2.77 7.64
CA PHE A 16 1.98 -2.65 7.42
C PHE A 16 2.30 -1.39 6.60
N GLY A 17 1.49 -1.04 5.60
CA GLY A 17 1.61 0.22 4.86
C GLY A 17 1.53 1.46 5.77
N LEU A 18 0.57 1.49 6.70
CA LEU A 18 0.45 2.54 7.69
C LEU A 18 1.63 2.55 8.70
N LEU A 19 2.11 1.37 9.11
CA LEU A 19 3.28 1.24 9.98
C LEU A 19 4.55 1.78 9.29
N CYS A 20 4.76 1.44 8.02
CA CYS A 20 5.83 1.99 7.19
C CYS A 20 5.77 3.53 7.16
N CYS A 21 4.58 4.10 6.90
CA CYS A 21 4.38 5.55 6.92
C CYS A 21 4.73 6.18 8.28
N TRP A 22 4.42 5.49 9.39
CA TRP A 22 4.77 5.94 10.73
C TRP A 22 6.29 5.90 10.96
N LYS A 23 6.95 4.79 10.61
CA LYS A 23 8.41 4.61 10.78
C LYS A 23 9.19 5.68 10.05
N ILE A 24 8.84 5.96 8.78
CA ILE A 24 9.45 7.03 7.99
C ILE A 24 9.33 8.37 8.70
N ARG A 25 8.15 8.72 9.20
CA ARG A 25 7.93 9.98 9.92
C ARG A 25 8.72 10.06 11.23
N GLU A 26 8.83 8.97 11.98
CA GLU A 26 9.65 8.94 13.19
C GLU A 26 11.14 9.08 12.87
N GLY A 27 11.64 8.41 11.83
CA GLY A 27 13.02 8.58 11.37
C GLY A 27 13.34 10.03 11.00
N ILE A 28 12.46 10.68 10.23
CA ILE A 28 12.60 12.10 9.88
C ILE A 28 12.61 12.98 11.14
N LYS A 29 11.67 12.77 12.06
CA LYS A 29 11.56 13.53 13.32
C LYS A 29 12.80 13.38 14.21
N LYS A 30 13.41 12.20 14.21
CA LYS A 30 14.65 11.88 14.95
C LYS A 30 15.91 12.35 14.21
N ASN A 31 15.79 13.01 13.05
CA ASN A 31 16.91 13.42 12.20
C ASN A 31 17.83 12.25 11.80
N ILE A 32 17.24 11.07 11.55
CA ILE A 32 17.96 9.92 11.03
C ILE A 32 18.49 10.22 9.62
N ALA A 33 19.69 9.70 9.32
CA ALA A 33 20.30 9.80 8.00
C ALA A 33 19.33 9.33 6.89
N TYR A 34 19.28 10.08 5.80
CA TYR A 34 18.38 9.84 4.67
C TYR A 34 18.48 8.39 4.17
N GLU A 35 19.70 7.89 4.04
CA GLU A 35 20.04 6.57 3.50
C GLU A 35 19.38 5.45 4.31
N ARG A 36 19.37 5.54 5.64
CA ARG A 36 18.75 4.52 6.51
C ARG A 36 17.26 4.42 6.30
N ILE A 37 16.59 5.56 6.12
CA ILE A 37 15.14 5.60 5.86
C ILE A 37 14.86 5.16 4.42
N ARG A 38 15.67 5.61 3.46
CA ARG A 38 15.59 5.20 2.05
C ARG A 38 15.70 3.69 1.91
N ASP A 39 16.67 3.07 2.55
CA ASP A 39 16.92 1.63 2.46
C ASP A 39 15.74 0.83 3.02
N TYR A 40 15.09 1.33 4.07
CA TYR A 40 13.84 0.76 4.56
C TYR A 40 12.68 0.91 3.57
N VAL A 41 12.54 2.07 2.92
CA VAL A 41 11.50 2.27 1.89
C VAL A 41 11.71 1.30 0.72
N ILE A 42 12.95 1.13 0.27
CA ILE A 42 13.30 0.20 -0.81
C ILE A 42 12.99 -1.24 -0.39
N TYR A 43 13.41 -1.65 0.81
CA TYR A 43 13.08 -2.95 1.37
C TYR A 43 11.56 -3.18 1.44
N PHE A 44 10.81 -2.23 2.00
CA PHE A 44 9.36 -2.35 2.12
C PHE A 44 8.66 -2.41 0.76
N TRP A 45 9.18 -1.69 -0.23
CA TRP A 45 8.72 -1.77 -1.60
C TRP A 45 8.94 -3.16 -2.20
N GLU A 46 10.16 -3.67 -2.13
CA GLU A 46 10.58 -4.93 -2.76
C GLU A 46 9.91 -6.16 -2.14
N TYR A 47 9.71 -6.18 -0.81
CA TYR A 47 9.24 -7.36 -0.09
C TYR A 47 7.77 -7.30 0.32
N HIS A 48 7.07 -6.20 0.03
CA HIS A 48 5.65 -6.07 0.40
C HIS A 48 4.84 -5.22 -0.57
N LEU A 49 5.12 -3.92 -0.66
CA LEU A 49 4.19 -2.97 -1.28
C LEU A 49 4.03 -3.18 -2.79
N SER A 50 5.09 -3.60 -3.50
CA SER A 50 4.98 -3.89 -4.93
C SER A 50 4.07 -5.09 -5.20
N ASP A 51 4.27 -6.19 -4.47
CA ASP A 51 3.44 -7.40 -4.60
C ASP A 51 1.98 -7.11 -4.22
N HIS A 52 1.75 -6.28 -3.19
CA HIS A 52 0.42 -5.85 -2.79
C HIS A 52 -0.32 -5.13 -3.93
N PHE A 53 0.29 -4.12 -4.56
CA PHE A 53 -0.30 -3.43 -5.72
C PHE A 53 -0.51 -4.37 -6.90
N ASP A 54 0.44 -5.27 -7.16
CA ASP A 54 0.30 -6.22 -8.26
C ASP A 54 -0.86 -7.19 -8.00
N ILE A 55 -1.11 -7.60 -6.76
CA ILE A 55 -2.29 -8.40 -6.39
C ILE A 55 -3.57 -7.59 -6.63
N GLU A 56 -3.63 -6.32 -6.21
CA GLU A 56 -4.79 -5.47 -6.41
C GLU A 56 -5.09 -5.27 -7.90
N ASP A 57 -4.08 -4.92 -8.68
CA ASP A 57 -4.18 -4.66 -10.12
C ASP A 57 -4.65 -5.91 -10.91
N ASN A 58 -4.37 -7.12 -10.42
CA ASN A 58 -4.70 -8.37 -11.11
C ASN A 58 -5.95 -9.09 -10.58
N VAL A 59 -6.28 -8.91 -9.30
CA VAL A 59 -7.38 -9.66 -8.64
C VAL A 59 -8.63 -8.81 -8.47
N LEU A 60 -8.49 -7.51 -8.21
CA LEU A 60 -9.66 -6.64 -8.13
C LEU A 60 -10.21 -6.38 -9.53
N PRO A 61 -11.54 -6.48 -9.73
CA PRO A 61 -12.13 -6.07 -10.98
C PRO A 61 -12.03 -4.56 -11.12
N GLU A 62 -12.05 -4.07 -12.36
CA GLU A 62 -12.12 -2.64 -12.62
C GLU A 62 -13.34 -2.02 -11.91
N ALA A 63 -13.12 -0.89 -11.24
CA ALA A 63 -14.19 -0.15 -10.61
C ALA A 63 -15.18 0.31 -11.69
N PRO A 64 -16.49 0.04 -11.54
CA PRO A 64 -17.51 0.50 -12.49
C PRO A 64 -17.51 2.03 -12.66
N GLU A 65 -17.18 2.74 -11.58
CA GLU A 65 -16.96 4.19 -11.63
C GLU A 65 -15.54 4.50 -12.14
N GLU A 66 -15.46 4.99 -13.39
CA GLU A 66 -14.21 5.34 -14.07
C GLU A 66 -13.35 6.36 -13.27
N SER A 67 -13.97 7.20 -12.45
CA SER A 67 -13.27 8.17 -11.61
C SER A 67 -12.41 7.45 -10.55
N LEU A 68 -12.95 6.40 -9.93
CA LEU A 68 -12.29 5.60 -8.90
C LEU A 68 -11.17 4.75 -9.51
N GLN A 69 -11.41 4.14 -10.67
CA GLN A 69 -10.37 3.39 -11.37
C GLN A 69 -9.20 4.29 -11.78
N ARG A 70 -9.48 5.49 -12.30
CA ARG A 70 -8.44 6.47 -12.64
C ARG A 70 -7.67 6.94 -11.41
N GLN A 71 -8.34 7.13 -10.28
CA GLN A 71 -7.68 7.49 -9.03
C GLN A 71 -6.76 6.37 -8.56
N LEU A 72 -7.22 5.12 -8.53
CA LEU A 72 -6.42 3.95 -8.14
C LEU A 72 -5.14 3.85 -8.97
N ASN A 73 -5.28 3.81 -10.30
CA ASN A 73 -4.15 3.71 -11.23
C ASN A 73 -3.19 4.91 -11.08
N GLY A 74 -3.74 6.11 -10.86
CA GLY A 74 -2.97 7.33 -10.66
C GLY A 74 -2.15 7.30 -9.37
N GLU A 75 -2.75 6.87 -8.26
CA GLU A 75 -2.08 6.76 -6.96
C GLU A 75 -1.01 5.65 -6.96
N HIS A 76 -1.28 4.48 -7.54
CA HIS A 76 -0.28 3.42 -7.75
C HIS A 76 0.91 3.94 -8.55
N GLY A 77 0.63 4.60 -9.68
CA GLY A 77 1.66 5.19 -10.55
C GLY A 77 2.51 6.25 -9.84
N GLU A 78 1.91 7.09 -9.01
CA GLU A 78 2.62 8.11 -8.24
C GLU A 78 3.51 7.50 -7.16
N ILE A 79 3.02 6.51 -6.41
CA ILE A 79 3.80 5.83 -5.38
C ILE A 79 5.00 5.10 -6.00
N ARG A 80 4.79 4.40 -7.13
CA ARG A 80 5.88 3.75 -7.91
C ARG A 80 6.95 4.77 -8.34
N LYS A 81 6.55 5.96 -8.79
CA LYS A 81 7.48 7.05 -9.16
C LYS A 81 8.25 7.58 -7.94
N LEU A 82 7.57 7.79 -6.82
CA LEU A 82 8.20 8.29 -5.59
C LEU A 82 9.28 7.34 -5.09
N VAL A 83 9.02 6.03 -5.07
CA VAL A 83 10.02 5.02 -4.71
C VAL A 83 11.26 5.11 -5.62
N LYS A 84 11.06 5.21 -6.93
CA LYS A 84 12.16 5.38 -7.88
C LYS A 84 12.97 6.65 -7.59
N CYS A 85 12.31 7.79 -7.38
CA CYS A 85 12.99 9.05 -7.04
C CYS A 85 13.74 8.98 -5.70
N ILE A 86 13.20 8.28 -4.71
CA ILE A 86 13.84 8.02 -3.42
C ILE A 86 15.12 7.20 -3.61
N SER A 87 15.11 6.17 -4.47
CA SER A 87 16.31 5.36 -4.72
C SER A 87 17.48 6.12 -5.38
N GLN A 88 17.21 7.25 -6.03
CA GLN A 88 18.18 7.97 -6.88
C GLN A 88 18.57 9.36 -6.34
N SER A 89 18.01 9.79 -5.21
CA SER A 89 18.22 11.13 -4.66
C SER A 89 18.72 11.10 -3.22
N GLY A 90 18.84 12.29 -2.60
CA GLY A 90 19.10 12.49 -1.17
C GLY A 90 18.04 13.37 -0.51
N ASN A 91 16.85 13.46 -1.12
CA ASN A 91 15.86 14.46 -0.75
C ASN A 91 14.84 13.92 0.27
N LEU A 92 14.95 14.37 1.53
CA LEU A 92 14.03 14.03 2.62
C LEU A 92 12.55 14.36 2.32
N GLN A 93 12.26 15.38 1.50
CA GLN A 93 10.88 15.72 1.14
C GLN A 93 10.21 14.58 0.35
N LEU A 94 10.97 13.78 -0.41
CA LEU A 94 10.42 12.63 -1.12
C LEU A 94 9.96 11.52 -0.18
N LEU A 95 10.68 11.28 0.92
CA LEU A 95 10.27 10.31 1.95
C LEU A 95 8.95 10.73 2.61
N SER A 96 8.81 12.03 2.92
CA SER A 96 7.57 12.58 3.46
C SER A 96 6.41 12.51 2.45
N ALA A 97 6.69 12.78 1.17
CA ALA A 97 5.72 12.67 0.09
C ALA A 97 5.23 11.23 -0.06
N PHE A 98 6.14 10.24 -0.10
CA PHE A 98 5.79 8.81 -0.14
C PHE A 98 4.91 8.39 1.04
N ALA A 99 5.30 8.72 2.28
CA ALA A 99 4.51 8.37 3.47
C ALA A 99 3.12 9.05 3.51
N SER A 100 2.97 10.17 2.81
CA SER A 100 1.69 10.90 2.71
C SER A 100 0.83 10.37 1.57
N ALA A 101 1.43 10.02 0.44
CA ALA A 101 0.77 9.39 -0.69
C ALA A 101 0.23 8.01 -0.29
N LEU A 102 1.07 7.14 0.26
CA LEU A 102 0.67 5.79 0.68
C LEU A 102 -0.44 5.83 1.75
N LYS A 103 -0.34 6.71 2.74
CA LYS A 103 -1.41 6.86 3.74
C LYS A 103 -2.73 7.35 3.11
N SER A 104 -2.65 8.26 2.14
CA SER A 104 -3.85 8.79 1.46
C SER A 104 -4.50 7.70 0.61
N HIS A 105 -3.68 6.93 -0.10
CA HIS A 105 -4.08 5.81 -0.93
C HIS A 105 -4.79 4.71 -0.13
N ILE A 106 -4.17 4.21 0.94
CA ILE A 106 -4.80 3.26 1.87
C ILE A 106 -6.15 3.80 2.40
N ARG A 107 -6.23 5.10 2.69
CA ARG A 107 -7.49 5.71 3.15
C ARG A 107 -8.55 5.75 2.05
N PHE A 108 -8.16 6.03 0.82
CA PHE A 108 -9.04 6.00 -0.33
C PHE A 108 -9.60 4.60 -0.54
N GLU A 109 -8.76 3.58 -0.53
CA GLU A 109 -9.20 2.21 -0.75
C GLU A 109 -10.16 1.73 0.34
N GLU A 110 -9.76 1.93 1.59
CA GLU A 110 -10.54 1.48 2.74
C GLU A 110 -11.91 2.18 2.85
N ARG A 111 -11.98 3.48 2.50
CA ARG A 111 -13.17 4.29 2.74
C ARG A 111 -14.02 4.53 1.52
N THR A 112 -13.49 4.28 0.33
CA THR A 112 -14.16 4.63 -0.92
C THR A 112 -14.14 3.46 -1.90
N LEU A 113 -12.97 2.97 -2.33
CA LEU A 113 -12.91 1.94 -3.37
C LEU A 113 -13.52 0.62 -2.91
N PHE A 114 -13.05 0.05 -1.81
CA PHE A 114 -13.52 -1.26 -1.37
C PHE A 114 -15.00 -1.25 -0.96
N PRO A 115 -15.53 -0.23 -0.24
CA PRO A 115 -16.97 -0.10 -0.03
C PRO A 115 -17.78 -0.05 -1.33
N HIS A 116 -17.28 0.68 -2.35
CA HIS A 116 -17.94 0.75 -3.65
C HIS A 116 -17.95 -0.61 -4.36
N LEU A 117 -16.82 -1.33 -4.35
CA LEU A 117 -16.74 -2.69 -4.88
C LEU A 117 -17.69 -3.64 -4.14
N GLU A 118 -17.78 -3.55 -2.81
CA GLU A 118 -18.71 -4.37 -2.02
C GLU A 118 -20.19 -4.09 -2.33
N GLU A 119 -20.54 -2.85 -2.65
CA GLU A 119 -21.91 -2.47 -3.03
C GLU A 119 -22.26 -2.96 -4.44
N MET A 120 -21.31 -2.91 -5.35
CA MET A 120 -21.51 -3.25 -6.76
C MET A 120 -21.36 -4.75 -7.05
N LEU A 121 -20.53 -5.46 -6.30
CA LEU A 121 -20.24 -6.87 -6.52
C LEU A 121 -21.17 -7.77 -5.70
N GLY A 122 -21.78 -8.75 -6.36
CA GLY A 122 -22.50 -9.82 -5.67
C GLY A 122 -21.57 -10.80 -4.95
N ASN A 123 -22.13 -11.57 -4.02
CA ASN A 123 -21.40 -12.61 -3.27
C ASN A 123 -20.57 -13.58 -4.14
N PRO A 124 -21.02 -14.04 -5.33
CA PRO A 124 -20.20 -14.92 -6.15
C PRO A 124 -18.87 -14.30 -6.58
N SER A 125 -18.89 -13.02 -7.01
CA SER A 125 -17.68 -12.31 -7.42
C SER A 125 -16.75 -12.05 -6.24
N LEU A 126 -17.30 -11.62 -5.11
CA LEU A 126 -16.51 -11.40 -3.89
C LEU A 126 -15.85 -12.69 -3.38
N ASN A 127 -16.54 -13.82 -3.46
CA ASN A 127 -15.98 -15.12 -3.05
C ASN A 127 -14.83 -15.57 -3.95
N GLU A 128 -14.93 -15.31 -5.26
CA GLU A 128 -13.86 -15.62 -6.21
C GLU A 128 -12.64 -14.73 -5.97
N ILE A 129 -12.84 -13.43 -5.75
CA ILE A 129 -11.78 -12.50 -5.33
C ILE A 129 -11.09 -13.03 -4.07
N GLY A 130 -11.86 -13.36 -3.03
CA GLY A 130 -11.31 -13.86 -1.78
C GLY A 130 -10.54 -15.18 -1.94
N LYS A 131 -10.95 -16.03 -2.88
CA LYS A 131 -10.22 -17.26 -3.21
C LYS A 131 -8.88 -16.95 -3.88
N GLN A 132 -8.88 -16.12 -4.91
CA GLN A 132 -7.65 -15.71 -5.59
C GLN A 132 -6.67 -15.01 -4.62
N LEU A 133 -7.19 -14.15 -3.75
CA LEU A 133 -6.37 -13.51 -2.72
C LEU A 133 -5.75 -14.55 -1.78
N ARG A 134 -6.48 -15.57 -1.33
CA ARG A 134 -5.90 -16.64 -0.48
C ARG A 134 -4.82 -17.46 -1.19
N ASP A 135 -4.94 -17.65 -2.49
CA ASP A 135 -4.01 -18.45 -3.28
C ASP A 135 -2.73 -17.66 -3.64
N LEU A 136 -2.85 -16.35 -3.85
CA LEU A 136 -1.75 -15.47 -4.28
C LEU A 136 -1.06 -14.74 -3.11
N HIS A 137 -1.79 -14.38 -2.06
CA HIS A 137 -1.28 -13.60 -0.95
C HIS A 137 -0.29 -14.39 -0.12
N LYS A 138 0.83 -13.76 0.21
CA LYS A 138 1.84 -14.30 1.11
C LYS A 138 1.86 -13.45 2.39
N PRO A 139 1.88 -14.08 3.58
CA PRO A 139 2.02 -13.34 4.82
C PRO A 139 3.31 -12.51 4.81
N PHE A 140 3.20 -11.23 5.10
CA PHE A 140 4.37 -10.37 5.29
C PHE A 140 4.90 -10.50 6.72
N GLY A 141 6.13 -10.98 6.84
CA GLY A 141 6.92 -10.92 8.05
C GLY A 141 8.01 -9.87 7.88
N GLU A 142 7.92 -8.78 8.64
CA GLU A 142 8.94 -7.74 8.57
C GLU A 142 10.23 -8.21 9.25
N GLU A 143 11.27 -8.40 8.44
CA GLU A 143 12.61 -8.81 8.86
C GLU A 143 13.62 -7.71 8.51
N TYR A 144 13.39 -6.51 9.06
CA TYR A 144 14.29 -5.37 8.87
C TYR A 144 15.11 -5.09 10.14
N ALA A 145 16.43 -5.28 10.06
CA ALA A 145 17.33 -5.21 11.21
C ALA A 145 17.58 -3.77 11.71
N ASP A 146 17.51 -2.77 10.82
CA ASP A 146 17.83 -1.40 11.16
C ASP A 146 16.61 -0.65 11.73
N GLU A 147 16.38 -0.75 13.03
CA GLU A 147 15.23 -0.13 13.71
C GLU A 147 15.39 1.37 13.94
N PHE A 148 15.67 2.15 12.89
CA PHE A 148 15.95 3.58 12.95
C PHE A 148 14.83 4.43 13.58
N TRP A 149 13.61 3.91 13.61
CA TRP A 149 12.44 4.56 14.19
C TRP A 149 12.38 4.45 15.72
N LYS A 150 13.24 3.66 16.35
CA LYS A 150 13.28 3.50 17.82
C LYS A 150 13.99 4.64 18.53
#